data_AF-A0A1V5YV02-F1
#
_entry.id   AF-A0A1V5YV02-F1
#
_cell.length_a   1.000
_cell.length_b   1.000
_cell.length_c   1.000
_cell.angle_alpha   90.00
_cell.angle_beta   90.00
_cell.angle_gamma   90.00
#
_symmetry.space_group_name_H-M   'P 1'
#
loop_
_entity.id
_entity.type
_entity.pdbx_description
1 polymer ?
#
loop_
_entity_poly.entity_id
_entity_poly.type
_entity_poly.pdbx_seq_one_letter_code
_entity_poly.pdbx_strand_id
1 'polypeptide(L)'
;MAKKSGSLTQTKGLSNQHNNLFEQIKRKDENGNEYWTARTLAKALDYTDFRNFLSVIEKAKEACINSKQRVENHIVEFNEMVPIGSGAERLTQSYKLSRYACYLIVQNADPDKEVVALGQTYFAVQTRLQEIRQMDEYNRLSTEDEKRLFLRNEMAKHNIQLAAAAKDVGVVEPIDYAIFQNHSGTRWNHA
;
A
#
# COMPACT_ATOMS: atom_id res chain seq x y z
N MET A 1 7.64 51.25 27.47
CA MET A 1 6.36 50.53 27.33
C MET A 1 6.44 49.61 26.13
N ALA A 2 6.41 48.30 26.37
CA ALA A 2 6.42 47.27 25.35
C ALA A 2 5.01 47.02 24.80
N LYS A 3 4.87 46.87 23.49
CA LYS A 3 3.79 46.08 22.88
C LYS A 3 4.40 45.11 21.87
N LYS A 4 4.36 43.84 22.27
CA LYS A 4 4.60 42.65 21.44
C LYS A 4 3.44 42.53 20.44
N SER A 5 3.75 42.23 19.18
CA SER A 5 2.85 41.49 18.29
C SER A 5 3.69 40.55 17.44
N GLY A 6 3.76 39.29 17.88
CA GLY A 6 4.23 38.19 17.05
C GLY A 6 3.09 37.63 16.20
N SER A 7 3.47 37.13 15.02
CA SER A 7 2.74 36.26 14.06
C SER A 7 3.26 36.63 12.66
N LEU A 8 3.67 35.76 11.76
CA LEU A 8 3.57 34.31 11.66
C LEU A 8 4.89 33.77 11.10
N THR A 9 5.35 32.71 11.73
CA THR A 9 6.37 31.78 11.26
C THR A 9 6.14 31.41 9.79
N GLN A 10 7.18 31.59 8.99
CA GLN A 10 7.33 30.98 7.68
C GLN A 10 7.25 29.45 7.85
N THR A 11 6.09 28.86 7.61
CA THR A 11 5.98 27.43 7.31
C THR A 11 6.46 27.24 5.86
N LYS A 12 7.77 27.43 5.64
CA LYS A 12 8.42 26.97 4.42
C LYS A 12 8.20 25.46 4.36
N GLY A 13 7.46 25.03 3.35
CA GLY A 13 7.07 23.64 3.15
C GLY A 13 8.27 22.70 3.27
N LEU A 14 8.28 21.93 4.35
CA LEU A 14 9.03 20.68 4.43
C LEU A 14 8.42 19.74 3.38
N SER A 15 9.26 19.25 2.46
CA SER A 15 9.02 18.21 1.44
C SER A 15 8.62 18.65 0.01
N ASN A 16 9.55 19.28 -0.71
CA ASN A 16 9.59 19.21 -2.18
C ASN A 16 10.94 18.74 -2.75
N GLN A 17 11.92 18.38 -1.90
CA GLN A 17 13.26 17.97 -2.33
C GLN A 17 13.52 16.45 -2.32
N HIS A 18 12.71 15.66 -1.59
CA HIS A 18 12.61 14.21 -1.82
C HIS A 18 11.57 13.96 -2.91
N ASN A 19 11.86 14.41 -4.13
CA ASN A 19 11.20 13.88 -5.31
C ASN A 19 11.20 12.36 -5.17
N ASN A 20 10.01 11.78 -5.04
CA ASN A 20 9.74 10.44 -4.55
C ASN A 20 10.79 9.44 -5.06
N LEU A 21 11.69 8.95 -4.19
CA LEU A 21 12.80 8.07 -4.55
C LEU A 21 12.33 6.88 -5.41
N PHE A 22 11.13 6.36 -5.10
CA PHE A 22 10.45 5.34 -5.87
C PHE A 22 10.14 5.79 -7.31
N GLU A 23 9.64 7.01 -7.51
CA GLU A 23 9.39 7.52 -8.86
C GLU A 23 10.67 7.71 -9.67
N GLN A 24 11.79 8.02 -9.02
CA GLN A 24 13.07 8.20 -9.72
C GLN A 24 13.64 6.89 -10.26
N ILE A 25 13.46 5.79 -9.52
CA ILE A 25 13.96 4.46 -9.92
C ILE A 25 12.95 3.65 -10.73
N LYS A 26 11.80 4.26 -11.06
CA LYS A 26 10.75 3.67 -11.87
C LYS A 26 11.21 3.47 -13.31
N ARG A 27 10.89 2.31 -13.87
CA ARG A 27 11.12 1.97 -15.28
C ARG A 27 9.79 1.73 -15.97
N LYS A 28 9.81 1.77 -17.30
CA LYS A 28 8.69 1.36 -18.16
C LYS A 28 9.14 0.24 -19.07
N ASP A 29 8.26 -0.74 -19.29
CA ASP A 29 8.49 -1.78 -20.30
C ASP A 29 8.09 -1.30 -21.70
N GLU A 30 8.23 -2.18 -22.69
CA GLU A 30 7.89 -1.90 -24.10
C GLU A 30 6.40 -1.56 -24.30
N ASN A 31 5.54 -1.99 -23.39
CA ASN A 31 4.10 -1.72 -23.39
C ASN A 31 3.73 -0.48 -22.56
N GLY A 32 4.72 0.21 -21.98
CA GLY A 32 4.52 1.38 -21.13
C GLY A 32 4.14 1.08 -19.68
N ASN A 33 4.13 -0.20 -19.26
CA ASN A 33 3.81 -0.58 -17.90
C ASN A 33 4.95 -0.22 -16.95
N GLU A 34 4.60 0.33 -15.78
CA GLU A 34 5.56 0.72 -14.76
C GLU A 34 6.09 -0.49 -13.98
N TYR A 35 7.41 -0.57 -13.81
CA TYR A 35 8.05 -1.59 -12.97
C TYR A 35 9.33 -1.08 -12.30
N TRP A 36 9.77 -1.80 -11.28
CA TRP A 36 11.01 -1.57 -10.56
C TRP A 36 11.88 -2.83 -10.57
N THR A 37 13.20 -2.70 -10.49
CA THR A 37 14.07 -3.87 -10.28
C THR A 37 14.44 -3.98 -8.81
N ALA A 38 14.38 -5.19 -8.26
CA ALA A 38 14.66 -5.45 -6.86
C ALA A 38 16.06 -4.99 -6.44
N ARG A 39 17.06 -5.08 -7.32
CA ARG A 39 18.42 -4.60 -7.05
C ARG A 39 18.49 -3.09 -6.93
N THR A 40 17.77 -2.37 -7.78
CA THR A 40 17.70 -0.90 -7.69
C THR A 40 16.95 -0.48 -6.43
N LEU A 41 15.84 -1.17 -6.12
CA LEU A 41 15.05 -0.90 -4.92
C LEU A 41 15.83 -1.22 -3.63
N ALA A 42 16.58 -2.32 -3.59
CA ALA A 42 17.43 -2.68 -2.46
C ALA A 42 18.41 -1.56 -2.11
N LYS A 43 19.11 -1.03 -3.13
CA LYS A 43 20.04 0.10 -2.97
C LYS A 43 19.32 1.37 -2.50
N ALA A 44 18.15 1.65 -3.08
CA ALA A 44 17.34 2.79 -2.68
C ALA A 44 16.88 2.71 -1.21
N LEU A 45 16.65 1.50 -0.71
CA LEU A 45 16.28 1.24 0.69
C LEU A 45 17.49 0.96 1.60
N ASP A 46 18.70 1.28 1.16
CA ASP A 46 19.95 1.15 1.92
C ASP A 46 20.30 -0.29 2.34
N TYR A 47 19.99 -1.26 1.47
CA TYR A 47 20.46 -2.63 1.58
C TYR A 47 21.74 -2.81 0.77
N THR A 48 22.88 -2.94 1.46
CA THR A 48 24.20 -3.15 0.86
C THR A 48 24.39 -4.59 0.35
N ASP A 49 23.96 -5.59 1.13
CA ASP A 49 23.91 -6.99 0.69
C ASP A 49 22.50 -7.35 0.20
N PHE A 50 22.41 -7.72 -1.08
CA PHE A 50 21.16 -8.13 -1.73
C PHE A 50 20.54 -9.37 -1.06
N ARG A 51 21.34 -10.25 -0.44
CA ARG A 51 20.81 -11.43 0.28
C ARG A 51 19.91 -11.05 1.45
N ASN A 52 20.26 -9.98 2.16
CA ASN A 52 19.42 -9.47 3.24
C ASN A 52 18.09 -8.94 2.69
N PHE A 53 18.12 -8.34 1.50
CA PHE A 53 16.92 -7.86 0.82
C PHE A 53 16.00 -8.99 0.33
N LEU A 54 16.55 -10.16 -0.02
CA LEU A 54 15.72 -11.33 -0.40
C LEU A 54 14.74 -11.72 0.71
N SER A 55 15.16 -11.65 1.98
CA SER A 55 14.25 -11.92 3.11
C SER A 55 13.05 -10.96 3.17
N VAL A 56 13.23 -9.71 2.76
CA VAL A 56 12.15 -8.71 2.67
C VAL A 56 11.22 -9.02 1.51
N ILE A 57 11.77 -9.48 0.38
CA ILE A 57 10.98 -9.93 -0.78
C ILE A 57 10.12 -11.14 -0.39
N GLU A 58 10.66 -12.12 0.35
CA GLU A 58 9.89 -13.27 0.79
C GLU A 58 8.73 -12.86 1.71
N LYS A 59 8.97 -11.96 2.68
CA LYS A 59 7.88 -11.37 3.48
C LYS A 59 6.83 -10.65 2.63
N ALA A 60 7.24 -9.95 1.58
CA ALA A 60 6.32 -9.29 0.66
C ALA A 60 5.51 -10.30 -0.18
N LYS A 61 6.10 -11.44 -0.58
CA LYS A 61 5.39 -12.55 -1.23
C LYS A 61 4.36 -13.15 -0.28
N GLU A 62 4.72 -13.41 0.97
CA GLU A 62 3.78 -13.88 2.00
C GLU A 62 2.63 -12.89 2.20
N ALA A 63 2.93 -11.58 2.25
CA ALA A 63 1.90 -10.54 2.35
C ALA A 63 0.97 -10.51 1.13
N CYS A 64 1.47 -10.74 -0.10
CA CYS A 64 0.64 -10.91 -1.30
C CYS A 64 -0.33 -12.09 -1.13
N ILE A 65 0.19 -13.27 -0.73
CA ILE A 65 -0.61 -14.49 -0.55
C ILE A 65 -1.70 -14.28 0.51
N ASN A 66 -1.32 -13.72 1.65
CA ASN A 66 -2.24 -13.42 2.75
C ASN A 66 -3.31 -12.40 2.34
N SER A 67 -2.96 -11.46 1.45
CA SER A 67 -3.88 -10.48 0.85
C SER A 67 -4.63 -11.00 -0.38
N LYS A 68 -4.55 -12.30 -0.68
CA LYS A 68 -5.23 -12.95 -1.80
C LYS A 68 -4.86 -12.38 -3.17
N GLN A 69 -3.66 -11.82 -3.27
CA GLN A 69 -3.07 -11.35 -4.52
C GLN A 69 -2.18 -12.44 -5.11
N ARG A 70 -2.26 -12.65 -6.43
CA ARG A 70 -1.35 -13.56 -7.13
C ARG A 70 0.05 -12.95 -7.14
N VAL A 71 1.02 -13.65 -6.55
CA VAL A 71 2.41 -13.18 -6.42
C VAL A 71 2.99 -12.84 -7.79
N GLU A 72 2.68 -13.64 -8.80
CA GLU A 72 3.23 -13.52 -10.16
C GLU A 72 2.77 -12.23 -10.87
N ASN A 73 1.67 -11.61 -10.43
CA ASN A 73 1.24 -10.31 -10.96
C ASN A 73 2.09 -9.15 -10.42
N HIS A 74 2.84 -9.39 -9.33
CA HIS A 74 3.47 -8.33 -8.56
C HIS A 74 4.98 -8.48 -8.41
N ILE A 75 5.48 -9.71 -8.36
CA ILE A 75 6.88 -10.07 -8.13
C ILE A 75 7.23 -11.13 -9.18
N VAL A 76 7.98 -10.73 -10.21
CA VAL A 76 8.34 -11.60 -11.34
C VAL A 76 9.84 -11.82 -11.34
N GLU A 77 10.25 -13.08 -11.32
CA GLU A 77 11.67 -13.44 -11.44
C GLU A 77 12.20 -13.15 -12.83
N PHE A 78 13.39 -12.57 -12.90
CA PHE A 78 14.10 -12.37 -14.15
C PHE A 78 15.62 -12.31 -13.89
N ASN A 79 16.41 -12.32 -14.96
CA ASN A 79 17.84 -12.13 -14.86
C ASN A 79 18.21 -10.69 -15.23
N GLU A 80 19.07 -10.08 -14.42
CA GLU A 80 19.54 -8.71 -14.60
C GLU A 80 21.08 -8.74 -14.75
N MET A 81 21.60 -7.95 -15.69
CA MET A 81 23.04 -7.72 -15.78
C MET A 81 23.45 -6.75 -14.67
N VAL A 82 24.44 -7.16 -13.87
CA VAL A 82 24.91 -6.39 -12.71
C VAL A 82 26.41 -6.14 -12.85
N PRO A 83 26.89 -4.90 -12.71
CA PRO A 83 28.31 -4.62 -12.72
C PRO A 83 29.01 -5.34 -11.57
N ILE A 84 30.15 -5.95 -11.88
CA ILE A 84 31.08 -6.51 -10.91
C ILE A 84 32.31 -5.59 -10.83
N GLY A 85 32.98 -5.57 -9.67
CA GLY A 85 34.04 -4.60 -9.33
C GLY A 85 35.26 -4.57 -10.27
N SER A 86 35.32 -5.45 -11.27
CA SER A 86 36.31 -5.47 -12.35
C SER A 86 35.89 -4.70 -13.62
N GLY A 87 34.71 -4.06 -13.63
CA GLY A 87 34.17 -3.37 -14.81
C GLY A 87 33.44 -4.30 -15.80
N ALA A 88 33.44 -5.62 -15.54
CA ALA A 88 32.59 -6.58 -16.24
C ALA A 88 31.16 -6.58 -15.65
N GLU A 89 30.22 -7.21 -16.36
CA GLU A 89 28.86 -7.44 -15.86
C GLU A 89 28.58 -8.94 -15.73
N ARG A 90 27.74 -9.30 -14.74
CA ARG A 90 27.31 -10.67 -14.50
C ARG A 90 25.80 -10.78 -14.57
N LEU A 91 25.32 -11.75 -15.34
CA LEU A 91 23.92 -12.13 -15.34
C LEU A 91 23.56 -12.77 -14.00
N THR A 92 22.65 -12.15 -13.24
CA THR A 92 22.27 -12.60 -11.91
C THR A 92 20.76 -12.54 -11.73
N GLN A 93 20.19 -13.51 -11.01
CA GLN A 93 18.76 -13.53 -10.67
C GLN A 93 18.35 -12.25 -9.92
N SER A 94 17.21 -11.71 -10.29
CA SER A 94 16.61 -10.48 -9.77
C SER A 94 15.09 -10.57 -9.89
N TYR A 95 14.38 -9.51 -9.51
CA TYR A 95 12.93 -9.45 -9.59
C TYR A 95 12.47 -8.15 -10.23
N LYS A 96 11.49 -8.24 -11.13
CA LYS A 96 10.66 -7.11 -11.52
C LYS A 96 9.52 -6.99 -10.52
N LEU A 97 9.29 -5.78 -10.07
CA LEU A 97 8.35 -5.46 -9.01
C LEU A 97 7.30 -4.50 -9.55
N SER A 98 6.04 -4.80 -9.28
CA SER A 98 4.95 -3.84 -9.44
C SER A 98 5.04 -2.76 -8.35
N ARG A 99 4.31 -1.65 -8.56
CA ARG A 99 4.14 -0.61 -7.54
C ARG A 99 3.60 -1.17 -6.22
N TYR A 100 2.64 -2.09 -6.31
CA TYR A 100 2.06 -2.77 -5.15
C TYR A 100 3.12 -3.58 -4.37
N ALA A 101 3.94 -4.37 -5.07
CA ALA A 101 5.05 -5.10 -4.43
C ALA A 101 6.05 -4.17 -3.75
N CYS A 102 6.37 -3.03 -4.36
CA CYS A 102 7.27 -2.05 -3.76
C CYS A 102 6.74 -1.54 -2.41
N TYR A 103 5.42 -1.32 -2.29
CA TYR A 103 4.81 -0.88 -1.03
C TYR A 103 4.88 -1.96 0.04
N LEU A 104 4.54 -3.22 -0.30
CA LEU A 104 4.67 -4.34 0.63
C LEU A 104 6.11 -4.55 1.09
N ILE A 105 7.09 -4.37 0.21
CA ILE A 105 8.51 -4.44 0.56
C ILE A 105 8.87 -3.38 1.61
N VAL A 106 8.48 -2.12 1.43
CA VAL A 106 8.76 -1.06 2.43
C VAL A 106 8.07 -1.35 3.77
N GLN A 107 6.84 -1.85 3.74
CA GLN A 107 6.10 -2.20 4.95
C GLN A 107 6.77 -3.34 5.74
N ASN A 108 7.48 -4.25 5.06
CA ASN A 108 8.16 -5.40 5.67
C ASN A 108 9.68 -5.22 5.83
N ALA A 109 10.23 -4.09 5.39
CA ALA A 109 11.65 -3.77 5.47
C ALA A 109 12.06 -3.35 6.89
N ASP A 110 13.38 -3.29 7.10
CA ASP A 110 14.02 -2.98 8.37
C ASP A 110 13.83 -1.49 8.74
N PRO A 111 13.07 -1.16 9.80
CA PRO A 111 12.79 0.22 10.18
C PRO A 111 14.00 0.96 10.75
N ASP A 112 15.09 0.27 11.11
CA ASP A 112 16.33 0.91 11.55
C ASP A 112 17.03 1.66 10.41
N LYS A 113 16.63 1.42 9.15
CA LYS A 113 17.09 2.16 7.97
C LYS A 113 16.24 3.42 7.80
N GLU A 114 16.87 4.58 7.88
CA GLU A 114 16.17 5.89 7.82
C GLU A 114 15.26 6.02 6.59
N VAL A 115 15.72 5.57 5.41
CA VAL A 115 14.91 5.63 4.17
C VAL A 115 13.65 4.77 4.27
N VAL A 116 13.72 3.61 4.93
CA VAL A 116 12.56 2.75 5.19
C VAL A 116 11.60 3.44 6.15
N ALA A 117 12.09 3.98 7.26
CA ALA A 117 11.28 4.71 8.24
C ALA A 117 10.57 5.93 7.63
N LEU A 118 11.25 6.67 6.75
CA LEU A 118 10.67 7.78 5.98
C LEU A 118 9.56 7.28 5.04
N GLY A 119 9.77 6.15 4.36
CA GLY A 119 8.75 5.51 3.52
C GLY A 119 7.52 5.09 4.31
N GLN A 120 7.69 4.50 5.49
CA GLN A 120 6.60 4.12 6.39
C GLN A 120 5.84 5.35 6.92
N THR A 121 6.57 6.40 7.29
CA THR A 121 5.97 7.69 7.69
C THR A 121 5.17 8.30 6.55
N TYR A 122 5.69 8.26 5.33
CA TYR A 122 4.97 8.70 4.13
C TYR A 122 3.65 7.93 3.98
N PHE A 123 3.65 6.61 4.12
CA PHE A 123 2.40 5.84 4.06
C PHE A 123 1.42 6.21 5.16
N ALA A 124 1.85 6.37 6.40
CA ALA A 124 0.98 6.79 7.49
C ALA A 124 0.31 8.15 7.19
N VAL A 125 1.08 9.12 6.68
CA VAL A 125 0.56 10.44 6.28
C VAL A 125 -0.36 10.33 5.07
N GLN A 126 0.00 9.58 4.04
CA GLN A 126 -0.83 9.42 2.84
C GLN A 126 -2.17 8.74 3.16
N THR A 127 -2.18 7.72 4.01
CA THR A 127 -3.42 7.09 4.47
C THR A 127 -4.31 8.12 5.16
N ARG A 128 -3.75 8.93 6.08
CA ARG A 128 -4.53 9.98 6.75
C ARG A 128 -5.07 11.03 5.79
N LEU A 129 -4.28 11.44 4.80
CA LEU A 129 -4.74 12.38 3.78
C LEU A 129 -5.85 11.78 2.91
N GLN A 130 -5.78 10.49 2.60
CA GLN A 130 -6.82 9.80 1.83
C GLN A 130 -8.13 9.69 2.63
N GLU A 131 -8.07 9.34 3.91
CA GLU A 131 -9.24 9.35 4.81
C GLU A 131 -9.91 10.72 4.85
N ILE A 132 -9.13 11.79 5.01
CA ILE A 132 -9.66 13.17 5.04
C ILE A 132 -10.31 13.51 3.70
N ARG A 133 -9.68 13.17 2.57
CA ARG A 133 -10.28 13.41 1.24
C ARG A 133 -11.61 12.67 1.06
N GLN A 134 -11.70 11.42 1.51
CA GLN A 134 -12.95 10.66 1.47
C GLN A 134 -14.02 11.28 2.38
N MET A 135 -13.66 11.79 3.56
CA MET A 135 -14.57 12.53 4.43
C MET A 135 -15.05 13.84 3.80
N ASP A 136 -14.16 14.59 3.15
CA ASP A 136 -14.50 15.83 2.45
C ASP A 136 -15.42 15.56 1.26
N GLU A 137 -15.18 14.50 0.50
CA GLU A 137 -16.07 14.04 -0.58
C GLU A 137 -17.46 13.69 -0.03
N TYR A 138 -17.51 12.94 1.06
CA TYR A 138 -18.77 12.61 1.75
C TYR A 138 -19.53 13.86 2.23
N ASN A 139 -18.83 14.84 2.80
CA ASN A 139 -19.43 16.08 3.31
C ASN A 139 -19.97 16.99 2.21
N ARG A 140 -19.51 16.84 0.95
CA ARG A 140 -20.02 17.59 -0.21
C ARG A 140 -21.32 17.03 -0.79
N LEU A 141 -21.69 15.79 -0.43
CA LEU A 141 -22.94 15.17 -0.88
C LEU A 141 -24.13 15.89 -0.23
N SER A 142 -25.08 16.30 -1.07
CA SER A 142 -26.16 17.21 -0.66
C SER A 142 -27.42 16.46 -0.22
N THR A 143 -27.64 15.25 -0.74
CA THR A 143 -28.83 14.45 -0.43
C THR A 143 -28.51 13.22 0.43
N GLU A 144 -29.50 12.75 1.17
CA GLU A 144 -29.37 11.53 1.99
C GLU A 144 -29.18 10.27 1.12
N ASP A 145 -29.75 10.23 -0.08
CA ASP A 145 -29.59 9.10 -0.99
C ASP A 145 -28.16 9.01 -1.56
N GLU A 146 -27.54 10.15 -1.89
CA GLU A 146 -26.13 10.20 -2.31
C GLU A 146 -25.20 9.72 -1.19
N LYS A 147 -25.41 10.20 0.04
CA LYS A 147 -24.64 9.76 1.22
C LYS A 147 -24.79 8.27 1.48
N ARG A 148 -26.00 7.74 1.38
CA ARG A 148 -26.29 6.31 1.55
C ARG A 148 -25.60 5.47 0.46
N LEU A 149 -25.64 5.92 -0.79
CA LEU A 149 -24.98 5.24 -1.90
C LEU A 149 -23.46 5.23 -1.73
N PHE A 150 -22.86 6.36 -1.36
CA PHE A 150 -21.44 6.47 -1.05
C PHE A 150 -21.01 5.47 0.03
N LEU A 151 -21.69 5.48 1.19
CA LEU A 151 -21.36 4.58 2.30
C LEU A 151 -21.52 3.11 1.92
N ARG A 152 -22.54 2.75 1.13
CA ARG A 152 -22.70 1.38 0.63
C ARG A 152 -21.56 0.96 -0.28
N ASN A 153 -21.10 1.84 -1.17
CA ASN A 153 -19.98 1.54 -2.06
C ASN A 153 -18.68 1.33 -1.28
N GLU A 154 -18.41 2.16 -0.27
CA GLU A 154 -17.23 1.98 0.60
C GLU A 154 -17.33 0.70 1.45
N MET A 155 -18.50 0.43 2.05
CA MET A 155 -18.71 -0.83 2.78
C MET A 155 -18.59 -2.07 1.88
N ALA A 156 -19.11 -2.02 0.65
CA ALA A 156 -19.01 -3.13 -0.29
C ALA A 156 -17.54 -3.40 -0.67
N LYS A 157 -16.74 -2.36 -0.92
CA LYS A 157 -15.30 -2.49 -1.18
C LYS A 157 -14.59 -3.17 -0.01
N HIS A 158 -14.84 -2.72 1.22
CA HIS A 158 -14.22 -3.30 2.42
C HIS A 158 -14.70 -4.73 2.71
N ASN A 159 -15.99 -5.02 2.54
CA ASN A 159 -16.53 -6.36 2.75
C ASN A 159 -16.01 -7.36 1.72
N ILE A 160 -15.82 -6.96 0.45
CA ILE A 160 -15.19 -7.82 -0.56
C ILE A 160 -13.74 -8.15 -0.14
N GLN A 161 -12.99 -7.14 0.32
CA GLN A 161 -11.61 -7.34 0.80
C GLN A 161 -11.56 -8.28 2.02
N LEU A 162 -12.46 -8.11 2.98
CA LEU A 162 -12.52 -8.90 4.22
C LEU A 162 -13.03 -10.34 3.97
N ALA A 163 -14.09 -10.51 3.18
CA ALA A 163 -14.66 -11.81 2.86
C ALA A 163 -13.72 -12.65 1.98
N ALA A 164 -13.00 -12.02 1.04
CA ALA A 164 -11.96 -12.68 0.27
C ALA A 164 -10.81 -13.17 1.17
N ALA A 165 -10.40 -12.36 2.16
CA ALA A 165 -9.38 -12.73 3.13
C ALA A 165 -9.84 -13.90 4.04
N ALA A 166 -11.08 -13.90 4.51
CA ALA A 166 -11.61 -14.91 5.43
C ALA A 166 -11.89 -16.28 4.77
N LYS A 167 -12.47 -16.30 3.56
CA LYS A 167 -12.82 -17.54 2.84
C LYS A 167 -11.62 -18.45 2.60
N ASP A 168 -10.45 -17.86 2.44
CA ASP A 168 -9.25 -18.53 1.95
C ASP A 168 -8.24 -18.79 3.10
N VAL A 169 -8.67 -18.61 4.36
CA VAL A 169 -7.97 -19.08 5.59
C VAL A 169 -8.70 -20.31 6.19
N GLY A 170 -9.70 -20.86 5.51
CA GLY A 170 -10.35 -22.12 5.89
C GLY A 170 -11.18 -22.06 7.18
N VAL A 171 -11.46 -20.86 7.70
CA VAL A 171 -12.32 -20.69 8.87
C VAL A 171 -13.69 -20.20 8.38
N VAL A 172 -14.70 -21.02 8.66
CA VAL A 172 -16.15 -20.84 8.44
C VAL A 172 -16.71 -21.62 7.24
N GLU A 173 -17.45 -22.69 7.55
CA GLU A 173 -18.31 -23.36 6.57
C GLU A 173 -19.45 -22.43 6.11
N PRO A 174 -19.93 -22.57 4.85
CA PRO A 174 -20.87 -21.65 4.20
C PRO A 174 -22.21 -21.35 4.89
N ILE A 175 -22.51 -21.95 6.05
CA ILE A 175 -23.82 -21.89 6.71
C ILE A 175 -24.00 -20.67 7.63
N ASP A 176 -22.93 -20.03 8.11
CA ASP A 176 -23.04 -18.97 9.14
C ASP A 176 -23.32 -17.57 8.60
N TYR A 177 -23.25 -17.34 7.28
CA TYR A 177 -23.59 -16.03 6.69
C TYR A 177 -25.09 -15.83 6.41
N ALA A 178 -25.91 -16.88 6.51
CA ALA A 178 -27.33 -16.83 6.14
C ALA A 178 -28.27 -16.37 7.27
N ILE A 179 -27.80 -16.24 8.52
CA ILE A 179 -28.70 -16.04 9.68
C ILE A 179 -28.88 -14.56 10.08
N PHE A 180 -28.04 -13.63 9.62
CA PHE A 180 -28.14 -12.21 10.02
C PHE A 180 -28.78 -11.26 8.99
N GLN A 181 -29.44 -11.77 7.95
CA GLN A 181 -30.20 -10.94 6.99
C GLN A 181 -31.72 -10.86 7.30
N ASN A 182 -32.28 -11.76 8.11
CA ASN A 182 -33.75 -11.91 8.24
C ASN A 182 -34.29 -11.84 9.68
N HIS A 183 -33.87 -10.87 10.49
CA HIS A 183 -34.69 -10.50 11.65
C HIS A 183 -34.69 -9.00 11.94
N SER A 184 -35.40 -8.25 11.10
CA SER A 184 -36.00 -6.99 11.51
C SER A 184 -37.52 -7.08 11.37
N GLY A 185 -38.16 -7.30 12.52
CA GLY A 185 -39.48 -6.79 12.89
C GLY A 185 -40.71 -7.23 12.10
N THR A 186 -41.53 -8.09 12.71
CA THR A 186 -42.98 -7.84 12.71
C THR A 186 -43.55 -8.03 14.11
N ARG A 187 -44.26 -6.99 14.51
CA ARG A 187 -44.84 -6.65 15.80
C ARG A 187 -46.09 -7.49 16.07
N TRP A 188 -46.24 -7.98 17.29
CA TRP A 188 -47.50 -8.50 17.83
C TRP A 188 -48.59 -7.43 17.83
N ASN A 189 -49.82 -7.79 17.47
CA ASN A 189 -51.03 -7.24 18.08
C ASN A 189 -52.23 -8.18 17.86
N HIS A 190 -52.94 -8.41 18.97
CA HIS A 190 -54.20 -9.12 19.11
C HIS A 190 -55.39 -8.38 18.47
N ALA A 191 -56.29 -9.13 17.84
CA ALA A 191 -57.74 -9.18 18.10
C ALA A 191 -58.35 -10.30 17.23
#